data_AF-A0A0S7F2K8-F1
#
_entry.id   AF-A0A0S7F2K8-F1
#
_cell.length_a   1.000
_cell.length_b   1.000
_cell.length_c   1.000
_cell.angle_alpha   90.00
_cell.angle_beta   90.00
_cell.angle_gamma   90.00
#
_symmetry.space_group_name_H-M   'P 1'
#
loop_
_entity.id
_entity.type
_entity.pdbx_description
1 polymer ?
#
loop_
_entity_poly.entity_id
_entity_poly.type
_entity_poly.pdbx_seq_one_letter_code
_entity_poly.pdbx_strand_id
1 'polypeptide(L)'
;KIQSNSERLKSRVKEIHDSKRKLEQDLKEQVSDNREIDKKMNSLKPDLMQLRKIRDQYLIWLTQKGTRQKKINEWLDIKIDADDSYSLEEDDSSPHHDDCTWYVGDIKRSQAEEMLRDKCDGTFLIRESQSQKGSYACSVV
;
A
#
# COMPACT_ATOMS: atom_id res chain seq x y z
N LYS A 1 -77.33 -6.30 -14.55
CA LYS A 1 -76.11 -5.96 -15.32
C LYS A 1 -75.33 -4.77 -14.72
N ILE A 2 -75.97 -3.66 -14.35
CA ILE A 2 -75.28 -2.47 -13.80
C ILE A 2 -74.70 -2.71 -12.38
N GLN A 3 -75.42 -3.39 -11.48
CA GLN A 3 -74.94 -3.71 -10.13
C GLN A 3 -73.66 -4.57 -10.12
N SER A 4 -73.61 -5.64 -10.92
CA SER A 4 -72.40 -6.47 -11.03
C SER A 4 -71.18 -5.70 -11.57
N ASN A 5 -71.39 -4.74 -12.48
CA ASN A 5 -70.31 -3.87 -12.96
C ASN A 5 -69.80 -2.94 -11.83
N SER A 6 -70.72 -2.33 -11.08
CA SER A 6 -70.40 -1.53 -9.88
C SER A 6 -69.58 -2.32 -8.86
N GLU A 7 -69.93 -3.58 -8.59
CA GLU A 7 -69.20 -4.46 -7.68
C GLU A 7 -67.79 -4.80 -8.18
N ARG A 8 -67.63 -5.07 -9.48
CA ARG A 8 -66.32 -5.30 -10.10
C ARG A 8 -65.43 -4.06 -10.02
N LEU A 9 -66.00 -2.87 -10.25
CA LEU A 9 -65.27 -1.61 -10.16
C LEU A 9 -64.79 -1.35 -8.72
N LYS A 10 -65.67 -1.56 -7.73
CA LYS A 10 -65.33 -1.43 -6.30
C LYS A 10 -64.22 -2.41 -5.89
N SER A 11 -64.29 -3.64 -6.37
CA SER A 11 -63.26 -4.66 -6.10
C SER A 11 -61.91 -4.25 -6.69
N ARG A 12 -61.91 -3.75 -7.94
CA ARG A 12 -60.68 -3.28 -8.58
C ARG A 12 -60.07 -2.06 -7.89
N VAL A 13 -60.90 -1.12 -7.45
CA VAL A 13 -60.44 0.07 -6.69
C VAL A 13 -59.83 -0.36 -5.34
N LYS A 14 -60.42 -1.37 -4.69
CA LYS A 14 -59.88 -1.93 -3.45
C LYS A 14 -58.51 -2.56 -3.66
N GLU A 15 -58.34 -3.39 -4.69
CA GLU A 15 -57.04 -3.99 -5.04
C GLU A 15 -55.96 -2.93 -5.30
N ILE A 16 -56.30 -1.86 -6.04
CA ILE A 16 -55.35 -0.77 -6.32
C ILE A 16 -54.96 -0.05 -5.01
N HIS A 17 -55.91 0.20 -4.12
CA HIS A 17 -55.62 0.80 -2.81
C HIS A 17 -54.72 -0.10 -1.94
N ASP A 18 -54.98 -1.41 -1.92
CA ASP A 18 -54.18 -2.35 -1.15
C ASP A 18 -52.76 -2.48 -1.73
N SER A 19 -52.63 -2.49 -3.07
CA SER A 19 -51.32 -2.46 -3.74
C SER A 19 -50.56 -1.15 -3.47
N LYS A 20 -51.25 -0.01 -3.49
CA LYS A 20 -50.66 1.29 -3.14
C LYS A 20 -50.16 1.30 -1.70
N ARG A 21 -50.97 0.82 -0.75
CA ARG A 21 -50.59 0.73 0.67
C ARG A 21 -49.35 -0.14 0.88
N LYS A 22 -49.25 -1.24 0.14
CA LYS A 22 -48.07 -2.12 0.19
C LYS A 22 -46.81 -1.41 -0.31
N LEU A 23 -46.88 -0.75 -1.46
CA LEU A 23 -45.75 0.04 -1.98
C LEU A 23 -45.34 1.18 -1.04
N GLU A 24 -46.31 1.83 -0.39
CA GLU A 24 -46.02 2.87 0.62
C GLU A 24 -45.30 2.30 1.84
N GLN A 25 -45.64 1.08 2.25
CA GLN A 25 -44.97 0.38 3.34
C GLN A 25 -43.54 -0.02 2.96
N ASP A 26 -43.35 -0.61 1.78
CA ASP A 26 -42.04 -1.02 1.28
C ASP A 26 -41.11 0.19 1.12
N LEU A 27 -41.63 1.32 0.63
CA LEU A 27 -40.88 2.58 0.54
C LEU A 27 -40.46 3.07 1.93
N LYS A 28 -41.33 2.97 2.93
CA LYS A 28 -41.02 3.39 4.30
C LYS A 28 -39.93 2.52 4.93
N GLU A 29 -39.94 1.22 4.67
CA GLU A 29 -38.91 0.28 5.09
C GLU A 29 -37.57 0.63 4.43
N GLN A 30 -37.55 0.81 3.11
CA GLN A 30 -36.33 1.20 2.38
C GLN A 30 -35.74 2.54 2.86
N VAL A 31 -36.59 3.51 3.21
CA VAL A 31 -36.13 4.79 3.80
C VAL A 31 -35.51 4.57 5.18
N SER A 32 -36.05 3.66 5.98
CA SER A 32 -35.49 3.30 7.28
C SER A 32 -34.12 2.66 7.12
N ASP A 33 -34.00 1.70 6.21
CA ASP A 33 -32.74 0.99 5.94
C ASP A 33 -31.65 1.93 5.43
N ASN A 34 -32.01 2.82 4.49
CA ASN A 34 -31.08 3.84 3.99
C ASN A 34 -30.57 4.75 5.11
N ARG A 35 -31.44 5.17 6.04
CA ARG A 35 -31.02 5.96 7.21
C ARG A 35 -30.07 5.20 8.12
N GLU A 36 -30.26 3.89 8.29
CA GLU A 36 -29.36 3.07 9.08
C GLU A 36 -27.99 2.91 8.40
N ILE A 37 -27.98 2.68 7.07
CA ILE A 37 -26.74 2.64 6.28
C ILE A 37 -26.01 3.96 6.37
N ASP A 38 -26.70 5.10 6.23
CA ASP A 38 -26.11 6.42 6.37
C ASP A 38 -25.50 6.62 7.77
N LYS A 39 -26.17 6.14 8.81
CA LYS A 39 -25.65 6.18 10.18
C LYS A 39 -24.36 5.36 10.31
N LYS A 40 -24.34 4.12 9.79
CA LYS A 40 -23.13 3.27 9.78
C LYS A 40 -21.99 3.93 9.01
N MET A 41 -22.27 4.44 7.82
CA MET A 41 -21.29 5.17 7.00
C MET A 41 -20.72 6.37 7.76
N ASN A 42 -21.58 7.20 8.35
CA ASN A 42 -21.14 8.38 9.09
C ASN A 42 -20.37 8.04 10.37
N SER A 43 -20.63 6.90 10.99
CA SER A 43 -19.84 6.42 12.13
C SER A 43 -18.43 5.96 11.75
N LEU A 44 -18.24 5.43 10.53
CA LEU A 44 -16.93 4.94 10.04
C LEU A 44 -16.05 6.04 9.44
N LYS A 45 -16.64 7.15 8.96
CA LYS A 45 -15.91 8.31 8.40
C LYS A 45 -14.77 8.83 9.32
N PRO A 46 -14.99 9.09 10.63
CA PRO A 46 -13.92 9.59 11.49
C PRO A 46 -12.76 8.59 11.62
N ASP A 47 -13.07 7.30 11.78
CA ASP A 47 -12.05 6.25 11.93
C ASP A 47 -11.20 6.12 10.67
N LEU A 48 -11.84 6.13 9.49
CA LEU A 48 -11.14 6.14 8.21
C LEU A 48 -10.18 7.35 8.10
N MET A 49 -10.63 8.53 8.52
CA MET A 49 -9.82 9.74 8.48
C MET A 49 -8.63 9.67 9.45
N GLN A 50 -8.82 9.14 10.66
CA GLN A 50 -7.73 8.97 11.63
C GLN A 50 -6.71 7.93 11.14
N LEU A 51 -7.17 6.77 10.65
CA LEU A 51 -6.29 5.74 10.10
C LEU A 51 -5.47 6.27 8.93
N ARG A 52 -6.09 7.04 8.03
CA ARG A 52 -5.39 7.72 6.94
C ARG A 52 -4.32 8.67 7.47
N LYS A 53 -4.65 9.50 8.45
CA LYS A 53 -3.71 10.45 9.06
C LYS A 53 -2.52 9.74 9.71
N ILE A 54 -2.77 8.65 10.44
CA ILE A 54 -1.73 7.84 11.07
C ILE A 54 -0.83 7.20 10.02
N ARG A 55 -1.42 6.59 8.98
CA ARG A 55 -0.68 6.03 7.85
C ARG A 55 0.23 7.07 7.21
N ASP A 56 -0.31 8.22 6.85
CA ASP A 56 0.45 9.29 6.18
C ASP A 56 1.60 9.80 7.07
N GLN A 57 1.39 9.87 8.40
CA GLN A 57 2.43 10.21 9.36
C GLN A 57 3.57 9.18 9.40
N TYR A 58 3.25 7.88 9.39
CA TYR A 58 4.26 6.82 9.34
C TYR A 58 5.03 6.82 8.02
N LEU A 59 4.37 7.09 6.90
CA LEU A 59 5.05 7.21 5.60
C LEU A 59 6.08 8.33 5.61
N ILE A 60 5.72 9.51 6.12
CA ILE A 60 6.68 10.62 6.27
C ILE A 60 7.84 10.21 7.18
N TRP A 61 7.55 9.57 8.31
CA TRP A 61 8.56 9.14 9.27
C TRP A 61 9.54 8.12 8.67
N LEU A 62 9.05 7.13 7.94
CA LEU A 62 9.87 6.11 7.27
C LEU A 62 10.76 6.70 6.18
N THR A 63 10.21 7.61 5.38
CA THR A 63 10.97 8.33 4.35
C THR A 63 12.08 9.19 4.97
N GLN A 64 11.81 9.89 6.06
CA GLN A 64 12.82 10.67 6.79
C GLN A 64 13.94 9.80 7.39
N LYS A 65 13.63 8.55 7.74
CA LYS A 65 14.61 7.58 8.25
C LYS A 65 15.44 6.89 7.16
N GLY A 66 15.25 7.28 5.89
CA GLY A 66 16.00 6.70 4.76
C GLY A 66 15.51 5.30 4.37
N THR A 67 14.28 4.93 4.76
CA THR A 67 13.71 3.64 4.36
C THR A 67 13.50 3.64 2.84
N ARG A 68 14.10 2.66 2.15
CA ARG A 68 13.97 2.51 0.69
C ARG A 68 12.50 2.34 0.28
N GLN A 69 12.10 2.98 -0.81
CA GLN A 69 10.72 2.96 -1.32
C GLN A 69 10.18 1.54 -1.58
N LYS A 70 11.05 0.61 -2.02
CA LYS A 70 10.69 -0.82 -2.23
C LYS A 70 10.12 -1.47 -0.96
N LYS A 71 10.74 -1.23 0.20
CA LYS A 71 10.32 -1.77 1.51
C LYS A 71 9.01 -1.13 2.02
N ILE A 72 8.80 0.15 1.72
CA ILE A 72 7.53 0.83 2.01
C ILE A 72 6.40 0.25 1.15
N ASN A 73 6.65 0.00 -0.14
CA ASN A 73 5.67 -0.59 -1.06
C ASN A 73 5.30 -2.02 -0.66
N GLU A 74 6.27 -2.80 -0.20
CA GLU A 74 6.06 -4.14 0.36
C GLU A 74 5.17 -4.11 1.60
N TRP A 75 5.44 -3.22 2.57
CA TRP A 75 4.60 -3.06 3.77
C TRP A 75 3.18 -2.58 3.48
N LEU A 76 3.00 -1.82 2.40
CA LEU A 76 1.69 -1.37 1.95
C LEU A 76 0.98 -2.40 1.06
N ASP A 77 1.61 -3.55 0.78
CA ASP A 77 1.16 -4.58 -0.17
C ASP A 77 0.65 -3.96 -1.48
N ILE A 78 1.32 -2.90 -1.92
CA ILE A 78 1.09 -2.31 -3.25
C ILE A 78 1.80 -3.24 -4.22
N LYS A 79 1.19 -4.39 -4.48
CA LYS A 79 1.43 -5.12 -5.72
C LYS A 79 0.97 -4.18 -6.80
N ILE A 80 1.92 -3.49 -7.43
CA ILE A 80 1.67 -2.79 -8.67
C ILE A 80 1.21 -3.90 -9.61
N ASP A 81 -0.10 -4.04 -9.80
CA ASP A 81 -0.72 -4.93 -10.78
C ASP A 81 -0.37 -4.42 -12.19
N ALA A 82 0.90 -4.49 -12.54
CA ALA A 82 1.43 -4.29 -13.87
C ALA A 82 2.28 -5.52 -14.15
N ASP A 83 1.63 -6.50 -14.76
CA ASP A 83 2.03 -7.19 -16.00
C ASP A 83 3.38 -6.78 -16.65
N ASP A 84 4.46 -6.73 -15.87
CA ASP A 84 5.82 -6.61 -16.37
C ASP A 84 6.71 -7.60 -15.63
N SER A 85 6.50 -8.83 -16.08
CA SER A 85 7.43 -9.94 -16.05
C SER A 85 8.85 -9.48 -16.42
N TYR A 86 9.62 -8.90 -15.48
CA TYR A 86 11.10 -8.89 -15.41
C TYR A 86 11.55 -8.25 -14.07
N SER A 87 10.97 -8.64 -12.93
CA SER A 87 11.72 -8.52 -11.68
C SER A 87 12.76 -9.63 -11.71
N LEU A 88 13.98 -9.28 -12.13
CA LEU A 88 15.16 -9.95 -11.62
C LEU A 88 14.96 -10.00 -10.11
N GLU A 89 14.83 -11.21 -9.56
CA GLU A 89 14.96 -11.47 -8.14
C GLU A 89 16.37 -10.99 -7.77
N GLU A 90 16.54 -9.68 -7.54
CA GLU A 90 17.68 -9.13 -6.82
C GLU A 90 17.50 -9.60 -5.38
N ASP A 91 17.96 -10.82 -5.16
CA ASP A 91 18.03 -11.50 -3.88
C ASP A 91 18.51 -10.49 -2.82
N ASP A 92 17.66 -10.24 -1.82
CA ASP A 92 17.90 -9.34 -0.70
C ASP A 92 19.16 -9.74 0.09
N SER A 93 19.67 -10.95 -0.17
CA SER A 93 20.95 -11.52 0.30
C SER A 93 22.19 -10.97 -0.41
N SER A 94 22.07 -10.10 -1.40
CA SER A 94 23.22 -9.59 -2.14
C SER A 94 24.17 -8.86 -1.18
N PRO A 95 25.43 -9.32 -1.01
CA PRO A 95 26.33 -8.80 0.02
C PRO A 95 26.58 -7.30 -0.13
N HIS A 96 26.45 -6.76 -1.33
CA HIS A 96 26.59 -5.33 -1.63
C HIS A 96 25.55 -4.42 -0.93
N HIS A 97 24.49 -4.97 -0.33
CA HIS A 97 23.46 -4.21 0.40
C HIS A 97 23.88 -3.75 1.80
N ASP A 98 24.93 -4.34 2.37
CA ASP A 98 25.49 -3.93 3.65
C ASP A 98 26.85 -3.26 3.43
N ASP A 99 26.93 -1.96 3.74
CA ASP A 99 28.15 -1.17 3.61
C ASP A 99 29.33 -1.79 4.38
N CYS A 100 29.07 -2.53 5.47
CA CYS A 100 30.12 -3.21 6.23
C CYS A 100 30.82 -4.34 5.46
N THR A 101 30.25 -4.81 4.35
CA THR A 101 30.84 -5.90 3.54
C THR A 101 31.87 -5.41 2.53
N TRP A 102 31.83 -4.13 2.16
CA TRP A 102 32.69 -3.57 1.10
C TRP A 102 33.36 -2.25 1.50
N TYR A 103 32.88 -1.52 2.50
CA TYR A 103 33.51 -0.30 3.01
C TYR A 103 34.36 -0.57 4.25
N VAL A 104 35.66 -0.28 4.15
CA VAL A 104 36.66 -0.58 5.21
C VAL A 104 37.25 0.68 5.85
N GLY A 105 36.76 1.87 5.51
CA GLY A 105 37.15 3.13 6.14
C GLY A 105 38.53 3.65 5.75
N ASP A 106 39.19 4.37 6.67
CA ASP A 106 40.52 4.97 6.48
C ASP A 106 41.63 3.93 6.66
N ILE A 107 41.87 3.16 5.59
CA ILE A 107 43.01 2.23 5.49
C ILE A 107 43.96 2.65 4.37
N LYS A 108 45.23 2.26 4.51
CA LYS A 108 46.26 2.54 3.49
C LYS A 108 46.14 1.58 2.31
N ARG A 109 46.63 2.01 1.14
CA ARG A 109 46.70 1.15 -0.07
C ARG A 109 47.36 -0.20 0.20
N SER A 110 48.49 -0.21 0.92
CA SER A 110 49.22 -1.43 1.24
C SER A 110 48.41 -2.41 2.11
N GLN A 111 47.56 -1.91 3.01
CA GLN A 111 46.69 -2.73 3.86
C GLN A 111 45.53 -3.31 3.04
N ALA A 112 44.95 -2.53 2.12
CA ALA A 112 43.94 -3.02 1.20
C ALA A 112 44.48 -4.14 0.29
N GLU A 113 45.70 -3.98 -0.24
CA GLU A 113 46.37 -5.00 -1.05
C GLU A 113 46.63 -6.29 -0.25
N GLU A 114 46.95 -6.18 1.04
CA GLU A 114 47.11 -7.34 1.93
C GLU A 114 45.78 -8.07 2.18
N MET A 115 44.68 -7.34 2.41
CA MET A 115 43.35 -7.92 2.60
C MET A 115 42.80 -8.63 1.35
N LEU A 116 43.22 -8.18 0.17
CA LEU A 116 42.77 -8.69 -1.13
C LEU A 116 43.68 -9.79 -1.69
N ARG A 117 44.91 -9.97 -1.17
CA ARG A 117 45.94 -10.87 -1.72
C ARG A 117 45.49 -12.32 -1.94
N ASP A 118 44.64 -12.83 -1.06
CA ASP A 118 44.15 -14.23 -1.09
C ASP A 118 42.64 -14.33 -1.38
N LYS A 119 42.06 -13.30 -2.02
CA LYS A 119 40.65 -13.26 -2.40
C LYS A 119 40.47 -13.62 -3.88
N CYS A 120 39.26 -14.03 -4.23
CA CYS A 120 38.92 -14.36 -5.61
C CYS A 120 38.99 -13.11 -6.52
N ASP A 121 39.40 -13.30 -7.77
CA ASP A 121 39.39 -12.25 -8.79
C ASP A 121 38.01 -11.56 -8.85
N GLY A 122 38.02 -10.23 -8.91
CA GLY A 122 36.79 -9.43 -8.85
C GLY A 122 36.29 -9.08 -7.45
N THR A 123 36.96 -9.54 -6.38
CA THR A 123 36.70 -9.05 -5.01
C THR A 123 37.18 -7.60 -4.88
N PHE A 124 36.31 -6.71 -4.39
CA PHE A 124 36.62 -5.30 -4.19
C PHE A 124 36.37 -4.83 -2.76
N LEU A 125 37.01 -3.73 -2.39
CA LEU A 125 36.71 -2.94 -1.20
C LEU A 125 36.89 -1.44 -1.48
N ILE A 126 36.18 -0.61 -0.73
CA ILE A 126 36.25 0.86 -0.79
C ILE A 126 36.89 1.38 0.49
N ARG A 127 37.88 2.27 0.32
CA ARG A 127 38.61 2.93 1.41
C ARG A 127 38.68 4.44 1.19
N GLU A 128 39.07 5.20 2.20
CA GLU A 128 39.37 6.63 2.04
C GLU A 128 40.60 6.86 1.13
N SER A 129 40.53 7.90 0.30
CA SER A 129 41.62 8.30 -0.59
C SER A 129 42.70 9.04 0.19
N GLN A 130 43.93 8.52 0.11
CA GLN A 130 45.10 9.14 0.71
C GLN A 130 45.57 10.38 -0.06
N SER A 131 45.23 10.45 -1.36
CA SER A 131 45.65 11.54 -2.25
C SER A 131 44.69 12.72 -2.22
N GLN A 132 43.41 12.49 -1.87
CA GLN A 132 42.39 13.51 -1.85
C GLN A 132 41.46 13.34 -0.65
N LYS A 133 41.57 14.26 0.31
CA LYS A 133 40.77 14.27 1.53
C LYS A 133 39.28 14.42 1.19
N GLY A 134 38.44 13.51 1.69
CA GLY A 134 37.01 13.48 1.42
C GLY A 134 36.62 12.76 0.12
N SER A 135 37.56 12.06 -0.52
CA SER A 135 37.29 11.18 -1.67
C SER A 135 37.59 9.73 -1.31
N TYR A 136 37.05 8.79 -2.09
CA TYR A 136 37.22 7.36 -1.89
C TYR A 136 38.09 6.74 -2.97
N ALA A 137 38.71 5.60 -2.64
CA ALA A 137 39.47 4.78 -3.57
C ALA A 137 38.93 3.35 -3.57
N CYS A 138 38.70 2.80 -4.76
CA CYS A 138 38.36 1.39 -4.94
C CYS A 138 39.64 0.57 -5.07
N SER A 139 39.74 -0.51 -4.28
CA SER A 139 40.82 -1.50 -4.41
C SER A 139 40.17 -2.83 -4.81
N VAL A 140 40.71 -3.49 -5.82
CA VAL A 140 40.17 -4.71 -6.41
C VAL A 140 41.34 -5.64 -6.76
N VAL A 141 41.11 -6.97 -6.67
CA VAL A 141 42.04 -8.01 -7.15
C VAL A 141 42.05 -8.03 -8.67
#